data_AF-A0A2X2J1G0-F1
#
_entry.id   AF-A0A2X2J1G0-F1
#
_cell.length_a   1.000
_cell.length_b   1.000
_cell.length_c   1.000
_cell.angle_alpha   90.00
_cell.angle_beta   90.00
_cell.angle_gamma   90.00
#
_symmetry.space_group_name_H-M   'P 1'
#
loop_
_entity.id
_entity.type
_entity.pdbx_description
1 polymer ?
#
loop_
_entity_poly.entity_id
_entity_poly.type
_entity_poly.pdbx_seq_one_letter_code
_entity_poly.pdbx_strand_id
1 'polypeptide(L)'
;MHLKNRLSFTAELYHKNSYDLIYDQFAVPPLTGSNSLESAVNIGAVENNGWELSASWSDKKDDFSYTIGGMLFDNRNRMLKAGYNENDRLIFKGDNNRIWYKGVPINNYYGFQSDGYFQTQAEVDATPAKMPNSKPGDIRYVDKNQDGIINDEDRSYLADPLPIITML
;
A
#
# COMPACT_ATOMS: atom_id res chain seq x y z
N MET A 1 -5.98 -25.28 40.10
CA MET A 1 -4.76 -25.96 39.61
C MET A 1 -3.79 -24.86 39.18
N HIS A 2 -2.83 -24.49 40.05
CA HIS A 2 -1.94 -23.34 39.84
C HIS A 2 -0.82 -23.69 38.86
N LEU A 3 -0.98 -23.35 37.58
CA LEU A 3 0.18 -22.98 36.79
C LEU A 3 0.71 -21.68 37.40
N LYS A 4 1.99 -21.62 37.77
CA LYS A 4 2.61 -20.49 38.49
C LYS A 4 2.74 -19.19 37.65
N ASN A 5 1.77 -18.86 36.79
CA ASN A 5 1.76 -17.69 35.90
C ASN A 5 3.09 -17.44 35.15
N ARG A 6 3.82 -18.51 34.81
CA ARG A 6 5.11 -18.42 34.10
C ARG A 6 4.90 -18.15 32.61
N LEU A 7 3.81 -18.65 32.05
CA LEU A 7 3.41 -18.38 30.68
C LEU A 7 2.31 -17.31 30.68
N SER A 8 2.54 -16.24 29.93
CA SER A 8 1.52 -15.29 29.49
C SER A 8 1.29 -15.50 28.00
N PHE A 9 0.03 -15.54 27.59
CA PHE A 9 -0.36 -15.65 26.20
C PHE A 9 -1.59 -14.79 25.93
N THR A 10 -1.56 -14.01 24.86
CA THR A 10 -2.65 -13.16 24.41
C THR A 10 -2.89 -13.41 22.93
N ALA A 11 -4.16 -13.50 22.55
CA ALA A 11 -4.59 -13.58 21.16
C ALA A 11 -5.70 -12.55 20.94
N GLU A 12 -5.54 -11.71 19.92
CA GLU A 12 -6.47 -10.65 19.57
C GLU A 12 -6.87 -10.75 18.11
N LEU A 13 -8.14 -10.52 17.83
CA LEU A 13 -8.69 -10.34 16.49
C LEU A 13 -9.32 -8.96 16.44
N TYR A 14 -9.09 -8.22 15.37
CA TYR A 14 -9.65 -6.88 15.21
C TYR A 14 -10.18 -6.62 13.81
N HIS A 15 -11.23 -5.82 13.76
CA HIS A 15 -11.82 -5.22 12.56
C HIS A 15 -12.13 -3.76 12.88
N LYS A 16 -11.34 -2.84 12.36
CA LYS A 16 -11.41 -1.42 12.72
C LYS A 16 -11.54 -0.54 11.48
N ASN A 17 -12.55 0.33 11.50
CA ASN A 17 -12.70 1.37 10.50
C ASN A 17 -12.19 2.70 11.08
N SER A 18 -11.29 3.35 10.36
CA SER A 18 -10.86 4.72 10.63
C SER A 18 -11.41 5.62 9.53
N TYR A 19 -12.09 6.69 9.95
CA TYR A 19 -12.69 7.67 9.05
C TYR A 19 -11.91 8.99 9.15
N ASP A 20 -12.22 9.92 8.24
CA ASP A 20 -11.69 11.28 8.25
C ASP A 20 -10.16 11.36 8.14
N LEU A 21 -9.56 10.49 7.32
CA LEU A 21 -8.13 10.57 7.01
C LEU A 21 -7.84 11.88 6.27
N ILE A 22 -6.88 12.63 6.79
CA ILE A 22 -6.45 13.93 6.26
C ILE A 22 -5.59 13.71 5.01
N TYR A 23 -5.93 14.42 3.94
CA TYR A 23 -5.05 14.71 2.82
C TYR A 23 -4.80 16.23 2.77
N ASP A 24 -3.53 16.65 2.84
CA ASP A 24 -3.11 18.04 3.02
C ASP A 24 -2.92 18.84 1.73
N GLN A 25 -2.86 18.16 0.59
CA GLN A 25 -2.57 18.76 -0.72
C GLN A 25 -3.78 18.69 -1.68
N PHE A 26 -5.00 18.77 -1.15
CA PHE A 26 -6.20 18.73 -1.98
C PHE A 26 -6.36 20.06 -2.73
N ALA A 27 -6.43 19.99 -4.06
CA ALA A 27 -6.55 21.18 -4.90
C ALA A 27 -7.90 21.89 -4.66
N VAL A 28 -7.83 23.19 -4.39
CA VAL A 28 -9.02 24.05 -4.26
C VAL A 28 -9.48 24.48 -5.66
N PRO A 29 -10.79 24.51 -5.96
CA PRO A 29 -11.28 24.94 -7.26
C PRO A 29 -10.77 26.34 -7.66
N PRO A 30 -10.30 26.54 -8.91
CA PRO A 30 -9.80 27.82 -9.41
C PRO A 30 -10.78 28.99 -9.31
N LEU A 31 -12.09 28.70 -9.21
CA LEU A 31 -13.16 29.67 -8.97
C LEU A 31 -12.95 30.51 -7.70
N THR A 32 -12.07 30.07 -6.80
CA THR A 32 -11.64 30.82 -5.61
C THR A 32 -10.64 31.95 -5.92
N GLY A 33 -10.23 32.14 -7.18
CA GLY A 33 -9.32 33.21 -7.60
C GLY A 33 -7.84 32.83 -7.54
N SER A 34 -7.51 31.56 -7.30
CA SER A 34 -6.15 31.04 -7.31
C SER A 34 -6.08 29.66 -7.94
N ASN A 35 -5.04 29.44 -8.75
CA ASN A 35 -4.79 28.18 -9.46
C ASN A 35 -3.86 27.23 -8.70
N SER A 36 -3.37 27.64 -7.53
CA SER A 36 -2.36 26.89 -6.76
C SER A 36 -2.73 26.72 -5.28
N LEU A 37 -3.96 27.09 -4.89
CA LEU A 37 -4.40 26.89 -3.52
C LEU A 37 -4.65 25.40 -3.23
N GLU A 38 -4.11 24.94 -2.11
CA GLU A 38 -4.30 23.60 -1.58
C GLU A 38 -4.83 23.69 -0.15
N SER A 39 -5.58 22.66 0.27
CA SER A 39 -6.13 22.60 1.61
C SER A 39 -6.13 21.18 2.16
N ALA A 40 -6.05 21.11 3.50
CA ALA A 40 -6.22 19.86 4.23
C ALA A 40 -7.70 19.49 4.34
N VAL A 41 -8.04 18.29 3.89
CA VAL A 41 -9.41 17.77 3.88
C VAL A 41 -9.48 16.35 4.42
N ASN A 42 -10.56 16.06 5.14
CA ASN A 42 -10.84 14.75 5.72
C ASN A 42 -11.65 13.93 4.73
N ILE A 43 -10.97 13.20 3.85
CA ILE A 43 -11.62 12.54 2.69
C ILE A 43 -11.37 11.04 2.61
N GLY A 44 -10.42 10.51 3.38
CA GLY A 44 -10.12 9.09 3.37
C GLY A 44 -10.89 8.32 4.44
N ALA A 45 -11.22 7.07 4.13
CA ALA A 45 -11.65 6.07 5.10
C ALA A 45 -10.90 4.77 4.82
N VAL A 46 -10.47 4.06 5.87
CA VAL A 46 -9.70 2.82 5.78
C VAL A 46 -10.24 1.79 6.76
N GLU A 47 -10.31 0.54 6.33
CA GLU A 47 -10.57 -0.62 7.18
C GLU A 47 -9.25 -1.33 7.46
N ASN A 48 -9.04 -1.75 8.70
CA ASN A 48 -7.93 -2.58 9.14
C ASN A 48 -8.48 -3.87 9.75
N ASN A 49 -8.05 -5.01 9.23
CA ASN A 49 -8.40 -6.32 9.74
C ASN A 49 -7.16 -7.12 10.01
N GLY A 50 -7.11 -7.77 11.15
CA GLY A 50 -5.93 -8.51 11.51
C GLY A 50 -6.05 -9.26 12.81
N TRP A 51 -4.90 -9.81 13.18
CA TRP A 51 -4.73 -10.57 14.40
C TRP A 51 -3.37 -10.30 15.01
N GLU A 52 -3.30 -10.44 16.32
CA GLU A 52 -2.05 -10.35 17.09
C GLU A 52 -1.99 -11.52 18.07
N LEU A 53 -0.85 -12.20 18.10
CA LEU A 53 -0.51 -13.23 19.06
C LEU A 53 0.73 -12.79 19.80
N SER A 54 0.68 -12.77 21.13
CA SER A 54 1.86 -12.55 21.96
C SER A 54 1.99 -13.66 23.00
N ALA A 55 3.22 -14.10 23.21
CA ALA A 55 3.55 -15.10 24.22
C ALA A 55 4.78 -14.64 24.98
N SER A 56 4.79 -14.86 26.29
CA SER A 56 5.95 -14.59 27.13
C SER A 56 6.07 -15.67 28.20
N TRP A 57 7.28 -16.16 28.39
CA TRP A 57 7.66 -17.12 29.40
C TRP A 57 8.66 -16.50 30.36
N SER A 58 8.26 -16.36 31.62
CA SER A 58 9.10 -15.89 32.72
C SER A 58 9.38 -17.02 33.70
N ASP A 59 10.64 -17.14 34.10
CA ASP A 59 11.07 -18.21 34.97
C ASP A 59 12.30 -17.84 35.81
N LYS A 60 12.48 -18.56 36.91
CA LYS A 60 13.62 -18.47 37.81
C LYS A 60 14.17 -19.86 38.11
N LYS A 61 15.45 -20.05 37.82
CA LYS A 61 16.23 -21.24 38.18
C LYS A 61 17.38 -20.79 39.07
N ASP A 62 17.34 -21.21 40.34
CA ASP A 62 18.29 -20.80 41.38
C ASP A 62 18.39 -19.26 41.47
N ASP A 63 19.58 -18.70 41.31
CA ASP A 63 19.83 -17.25 41.31
C ASP A 63 19.63 -16.59 39.94
N PHE A 64 19.30 -17.38 38.91
CA PHE A 64 19.10 -16.88 37.55
C PHE A 64 17.61 -16.74 37.22
N SER A 65 17.20 -15.54 36.81
CA SER A 65 15.85 -15.27 36.30
C SER A 65 15.91 -14.88 34.84
N TYR A 66 15.00 -15.38 34.02
CA TYR A 66 14.92 -15.08 32.60
C TYR A 66 13.48 -14.86 32.15
N THR A 67 13.32 -14.11 31.08
CA THR A 67 12.05 -13.94 30.38
C THR A 67 12.31 -13.97 28.89
N ILE A 68 11.53 -14.77 28.16
CA ILE A 68 11.58 -14.89 26.70
C ILE A 68 10.17 -14.65 26.21
N GLY A 69 9.99 -13.69 25.31
CA GLY A 69 8.71 -13.45 24.68
C GLY A 69 8.87 -13.09 23.21
N GLY A 70 7.76 -13.09 22.51
CA GLY A 70 7.67 -12.69 21.12
C GLY A 70 6.24 -12.37 20.72
N MET A 71 6.11 -11.66 19.61
CA MET A 71 4.83 -11.28 19.03
C MET A 71 4.78 -11.63 17.55
N LEU A 72 3.63 -12.11 17.11
CA LEU A 72 3.29 -12.36 15.72
C LEU A 72 2.02 -11.61 15.39
N PHE A 73 1.99 -10.90 14.27
CA PHE A 73 0.78 -10.21 13.83
C PHE A 73 0.67 -10.15 12.30
N ASP A 74 -0.57 -10.05 11.84
CA ASP A 74 -0.93 -9.68 10.46
C ASP A 74 -1.93 -8.53 10.54
N ASN A 75 -1.77 -7.53 9.67
CA ASN A 75 -2.73 -6.45 9.49
C ASN A 75 -2.91 -6.19 8.01
N ARG A 76 -4.15 -6.35 7.53
CA ARG A 76 -4.54 -6.01 6.17
C ARG A 76 -5.38 -4.75 6.22
N ASN A 77 -4.91 -3.73 5.53
CA ASN A 77 -5.66 -2.49 5.38
C ASN A 77 -6.22 -2.37 3.96
N ARG A 78 -7.39 -1.74 3.84
CA ARG A 78 -7.99 -1.39 2.56
C ARG A 78 -8.70 -0.06 2.66
N MET A 79 -8.53 0.78 1.65
CA MET A 79 -9.25 2.04 1.51
C MET A 79 -10.73 1.73 1.25
N LEU A 80 -11.60 2.32 2.05
CA LEU A 80 -13.05 2.31 1.86
C LEU A 80 -13.50 3.49 0.99
N LYS A 81 -12.78 4.61 1.05
CA LYS A 81 -13.09 5.88 0.36
C LYS A 81 -11.85 6.75 0.25
N ALA A 82 -11.72 7.51 -0.83
CA ALA A 82 -10.54 8.34 -1.13
C ALA A 82 -10.90 9.76 -1.63
N GLY A 83 -12.08 10.27 -1.31
CA GLY A 83 -12.62 11.51 -1.85
C GLY A 83 -13.97 11.87 -1.23
N TYR A 84 -14.82 12.61 -1.92
CA TYR A 84 -16.18 12.91 -1.46
C TYR A 84 -17.16 11.80 -1.82
N ASN A 85 -16.94 11.11 -2.94
CA ASN A 85 -17.71 9.95 -3.38
C ASN A 85 -16.96 8.64 -3.14
N GLU A 86 -17.70 7.53 -3.21
CA GLU A 86 -17.18 6.18 -2.94
C GLU A 86 -16.17 5.70 -4.00
N ASN A 87 -16.34 6.12 -5.25
CA ASN A 87 -15.49 5.72 -6.38
C ASN A 87 -14.40 6.74 -6.73
N ASP A 88 -14.26 7.79 -5.91
CA ASP A 88 -13.21 8.78 -6.13
C ASP A 88 -11.83 8.12 -6.05
N ARG A 89 -10.93 8.61 -6.90
CA ARG A 89 -9.53 8.20 -6.95
C ARG A 89 -8.67 9.41 -6.61
N LEU A 90 -7.67 9.21 -5.76
CA LEU A 90 -6.73 10.23 -5.34
C LEU A 90 -5.31 9.75 -5.65
N ILE A 91 -4.68 10.34 -6.67
CA ILE A 91 -3.24 10.16 -6.91
C ILE A 91 -2.53 11.20 -6.06
N PHE A 92 -1.51 10.77 -5.30
CA PHE A 92 -0.81 11.65 -4.38
C PHE A 92 0.03 12.68 -5.14
N LYS A 93 -0.24 13.96 -4.90
CA LYS A 93 0.62 15.04 -5.39
C LYS A 93 2.02 14.91 -4.78
N GLY A 94 3.06 15.03 -5.61
CA GLY A 94 4.46 14.88 -5.16
C GLY A 94 4.92 13.43 -4.96
N ASP A 95 4.00 12.47 -4.88
CA ASP A 95 4.25 11.03 -4.91
C ASP A 95 3.27 10.36 -5.86
N ASN A 96 3.49 10.57 -7.15
CA ASN A 96 2.60 10.02 -8.17
C ASN A 96 2.60 8.48 -8.17
N ASN A 97 3.51 7.82 -7.45
CA ASN A 97 3.59 6.38 -7.35
C ASN A 97 2.68 5.79 -6.27
N ARG A 98 1.78 6.60 -5.71
CA ARG A 98 0.76 6.18 -4.74
C ARG A 98 -0.63 6.64 -5.16
N ILE A 99 -1.61 5.76 -5.00
CA ILE A 99 -3.01 6.06 -5.30
C ILE A 99 -3.93 5.57 -4.19
N TRP A 100 -4.96 6.33 -3.85
CA TRP A 100 -6.09 5.83 -3.06
C TRP A 100 -7.32 5.69 -3.93
N TYR A 101 -7.97 4.54 -3.82
CA TYR A 101 -9.33 4.30 -4.30
C TYR A 101 -9.91 3.11 -3.53
N LYS A 102 -11.22 2.89 -3.60
CA LYS A 102 -11.86 1.79 -2.88
C LYS A 102 -11.22 0.44 -3.20
N GLY A 103 -10.75 -0.25 -2.17
CA GLY A 103 -10.22 -1.61 -2.24
C GLY A 103 -8.70 -1.75 -2.23
N VAL A 104 -7.93 -0.69 -2.50
CA VAL A 104 -6.46 -0.76 -2.39
C VAL A 104 -5.95 -0.52 -0.98
N PRO A 105 -4.79 -1.06 -0.59
CA PRO A 105 -4.14 -0.72 0.67
C PRO A 105 -3.76 0.77 0.76
N ILE A 106 -3.72 1.33 1.96
CA ILE A 106 -3.38 2.73 2.24
C ILE A 106 -1.98 3.10 1.75
N ASN A 107 -1.04 2.17 1.90
CA ASN A 107 0.28 2.24 1.29
C ASN A 107 0.28 1.30 0.11
N ASN A 108 0.63 1.76 -1.08
CA ASN A 108 0.65 0.94 -2.27
C ASN A 108 1.64 1.51 -3.28
N TYR A 109 2.00 0.67 -4.25
CA TYR A 109 2.69 1.09 -5.45
C TYR A 109 1.70 1.23 -6.61
N TYR A 110 1.70 2.38 -7.26
CA TYR A 110 0.91 2.73 -8.42
C TYR A 110 1.81 3.11 -9.60
N GLY A 111 1.74 2.38 -10.69
CA GLY A 111 2.65 2.60 -11.81
C GLY A 111 2.36 1.70 -12.99
N PHE A 112 3.32 1.66 -13.91
CA PHE A 112 3.26 0.78 -15.07
C PHE A 112 3.65 -0.64 -14.69
N GLN A 113 2.86 -1.61 -15.12
CA GLN A 113 3.24 -3.01 -15.00
C GLN A 113 4.33 -3.33 -16.03
N SER A 114 5.43 -3.94 -15.59
CA SER A 114 6.47 -4.41 -16.50
C SER A 114 6.24 -5.85 -16.94
N ASP A 115 6.67 -6.15 -18.16
CA ASP A 115 6.82 -7.49 -18.73
C ASP A 115 8.29 -7.72 -19.11
N GLY A 116 9.18 -7.50 -18.13
CA GLY A 116 10.62 -7.67 -18.29
C GLY A 116 11.31 -6.52 -19.03
N TYR A 117 12.34 -6.87 -19.79
CA TYR A 117 13.22 -5.93 -20.49
C TYR A 117 13.37 -6.34 -21.95
N PHE A 118 13.51 -5.37 -22.84
CA PHE A 118 13.85 -5.63 -24.24
C PHE A 118 15.24 -6.26 -24.32
N GLN A 119 15.36 -7.47 -24.88
CA GLN A 119 16.65 -8.15 -25.00
C GLN A 119 17.38 -7.76 -26.29
N THR A 120 16.63 -7.48 -27.36
CA THR A 120 17.18 -7.21 -28.70
C THR A 120 16.49 -6.04 -29.39
N GLN A 121 17.16 -5.45 -30.38
CA GLN A 121 16.56 -4.38 -31.18
C GLN A 121 15.33 -4.87 -31.96
N ALA A 122 15.33 -6.14 -32.40
CA ALA A 122 14.19 -6.74 -33.07
C ALA A 122 12.94 -6.77 -32.17
N GLU A 123 13.09 -7.02 -30.87
CA GLU A 123 11.97 -6.95 -29.92
C GLU A 123 11.43 -5.52 -29.79
N VAL A 124 12.32 -4.52 -29.72
CA VAL A 124 11.94 -3.10 -29.67
C VAL A 124 11.16 -2.70 -30.91
N ASP A 125 11.65 -3.09 -32.09
CA ASP A 125 11.04 -2.73 -33.38
C ASP A 125 9.70 -3.45 -33.59
N ALA A 126 9.59 -4.71 -33.14
CA ALA A 126 8.38 -5.51 -33.22
C ALA A 126 7.30 -5.10 -32.21
N THR A 127 7.66 -4.37 -31.15
CA THR A 127 6.71 -3.95 -30.10
C THR A 127 6.11 -2.59 -30.45
N PRO A 128 4.81 -2.49 -30.79
CA PRO A 128 4.19 -1.21 -31.13
C PRO A 128 4.09 -0.29 -29.92
N ALA A 129 3.55 -0.82 -28.81
CA ALA A 129 3.36 -0.10 -27.56
C ALA A 129 4.65 -0.10 -26.72
N LYS A 130 5.41 0.98 -26.79
CA LYS A 130 6.67 1.16 -26.05
C LYS A 130 6.89 2.62 -25.71
N MET A 131 7.77 2.87 -24.74
CA MET A 131 8.19 4.23 -24.44
C MET A 131 8.94 4.85 -25.64
N PRO A 132 8.86 6.17 -25.83
CA PRO A 132 9.64 6.85 -26.85
C PRO A 132 11.14 6.55 -26.67
N ASN A 133 11.81 6.19 -27.76
CA ASN A 133 13.24 5.90 -27.80
C ASN A 133 13.70 4.68 -26.97
N SER A 134 12.82 3.71 -26.69
CA SER A 134 13.21 2.44 -26.07
C SER A 134 14.34 1.74 -26.84
N LYS A 135 15.24 1.12 -26.10
CA LYS A 135 16.41 0.37 -26.59
C LYS A 135 16.51 -0.99 -25.88
N PRO A 136 17.33 -1.92 -26.41
CA PRO A 136 17.69 -3.11 -25.66
C PRO A 136 18.24 -2.76 -24.27
N GLY A 137 17.72 -3.43 -23.24
CA GLY A 137 17.99 -3.17 -21.83
C GLY A 137 16.92 -2.30 -21.14
N ASP A 138 16.08 -1.58 -21.88
CA ASP A 138 15.00 -0.79 -21.29
C ASP A 138 13.82 -1.69 -20.84
N ILE A 139 13.05 -1.19 -19.88
CA ILE A 139 11.86 -1.88 -19.36
C ILE A 139 10.80 -1.96 -20.46
N ARG A 140 10.23 -3.16 -20.64
CA ARG A 140 9.03 -3.37 -21.43
C ARG A 140 7.81 -3.24 -20.53
N TYR A 141 6.89 -2.34 -20.87
CA TYR A 141 5.64 -2.14 -20.12
C TYR A 141 4.49 -2.85 -20.82
N VAL A 142 3.49 -3.25 -20.02
CA VAL A 142 2.25 -3.83 -20.51
C VAL A 142 1.33 -2.70 -20.98
N ASP A 143 0.95 -2.72 -22.26
CA ASP A 143 -0.17 -1.94 -22.78
C ASP A 143 -1.47 -2.59 -22.31
N LYS A 144 -2.13 -1.92 -21.36
CA LYS A 144 -3.25 -2.47 -20.61
C LYS A 144 -4.58 -2.24 -21.33
N ASN A 145 -4.72 -1.11 -22.00
CA ASN A 145 -5.94 -0.74 -22.72
C ASN A 145 -5.90 -1.18 -24.21
N GLN A 146 -4.76 -1.71 -24.68
CA GLN A 146 -4.52 -2.23 -26.03
C GLN A 146 -4.64 -1.15 -27.12
N ASP A 147 -4.31 0.10 -26.79
CA ASP A 147 -4.37 1.23 -27.73
C ASP A 147 -3.05 1.44 -28.50
N GLY A 148 -2.00 0.69 -28.15
CA GLY A 148 -0.68 0.78 -28.76
C GLY A 148 0.20 1.90 -28.20
N ILE A 149 -0.21 2.58 -27.12
CA ILE A 149 0.44 3.77 -26.56
C ILE A 149 0.61 3.62 -25.04
N ILE A 150 1.84 3.46 -24.57
CA ILE A 150 2.12 3.45 -23.14
C ILE A 150 1.94 4.85 -22.54
N ASN A 151 0.89 5.04 -21.74
CA ASN A 151 0.52 6.32 -21.13
C ASN A 151 -0.13 6.17 -19.73
N ASP A 152 -0.61 7.27 -19.13
CA ASP A 152 -1.18 7.24 -17.77
C ASP A 152 -2.39 6.29 -17.61
N GLU A 153 -3.08 5.93 -18.69
CA GLU A 153 -4.18 4.95 -18.70
C GLU A 153 -3.71 3.51 -18.44
N ASP A 154 -2.43 3.21 -18.69
CA ASP A 154 -1.83 1.89 -18.42
C ASP A 154 -1.43 1.70 -16.96
N ARG A 155 -1.45 2.77 -16.18
CA ARG A 155 -1.02 2.74 -14.79
C ARG A 155 -2.05 2.04 -13.93
N SER A 156 -1.56 1.25 -12.98
CA SER A 156 -2.41 0.46 -12.09
C SER A 156 -1.76 0.23 -10.73
N TYR A 157 -2.57 -0.22 -9.78
CA TYR A 157 -2.06 -0.75 -8.52
C TYR A 157 -1.16 -1.97 -8.83
N LEU A 158 0.08 -1.92 -8.34
CA LEU A 158 1.09 -2.95 -8.58
C LEU A 158 1.23 -3.89 -7.39
N ALA A 159 1.35 -3.34 -6.18
CA ALA A 159 1.58 -4.14 -4.98
C ALA A 159 1.29 -3.39 -3.66
N ASP A 160 1.06 -4.17 -2.61
CA ASP A 160 1.10 -3.75 -1.20
C ASP A 160 2.55 -3.86 -0.71
N PRO A 161 3.16 -2.77 -0.19
CA PRO A 161 4.50 -2.82 0.39
C PRO A 161 4.55 -3.57 1.73
N LEU A 162 3.42 -3.81 2.40
CA LEU A 162 3.42 -4.46 3.71
C LEU A 162 3.61 -5.99 3.59
N PRO A 163 4.51 -6.58 4.37
CA PRO A 163 4.63 -8.03 4.45
C PRO A 163 3.39 -8.65 5.10
N ILE A 164 2.99 -9.82 4.61
CA ILE A 164 1.78 -10.55 5.04
C ILE A 164 1.90 -11.05 6.50
N ILE A 165 3.11 -11.18 7.06
CA ILE A 165 3.33 -11.56 8.46
C ILE A 165 4.53 -10.76 8.98
N THR A 166 4.36 -10.13 10.13
CA THR A 166 5.44 -9.41 10.83
C THR A 166 5.70 -10.06 12.21
N MET A 167 6.97 -10.12 12.60
CA MET A 167 7.43 -10.69 13.87
C MET A 167 8.38 -9.74 14.60
N LEU A 168 8.29 -9.70 15.94
CA LEU A 168 9.14 -8.92 16.82
C LEU A 168 9.56 -9.75 18.05
#